data_AF-A0A5N7MRK4-F1
#
_entry.id   AF-A0A5N7MRK4-F1
#
_cell.length_a   1.000
_cell.length_b   1.000
_cell.length_c   1.000
_cell.angle_alpha   90.00
_cell.angle_beta   90.00
_cell.angle_gamma   90.00
#
_symmetry.space_group_name_H-M   'P 1'
#
loop_
_entity.id
_entity.type
_entity.pdbx_description
1 polymer ?
#
loop_
_entity_poly.entity_id
_entity_poly.type
_entity_poly.pdbx_seq_one_letter_code
_entity_poly.pdbx_strand_id
1 'polypeptide(L)'
;MSIVKMVELSSQSPDSWEDATRQAVERASRTVRNIRSVWVKEFEAVVENDQVTQFRVILKIAFQLDEGANARSTRSMGSDEILGLE
;
A
#
# COMPACT_ATOMS: atom_id res chain seq x y z
N MET A 1 11.77 -13.53 -0.01
CA MET A 1 12.51 -12.27 -0.33
C MET A 1 11.56 -11.11 -0.07
N SER A 2 11.90 -10.09 0.72
CA SER A 2 10.94 -9.01 1.01
C SER A 2 10.96 -7.93 -0.08
N ILE A 3 9.90 -7.89 -0.90
CA ILE A 3 9.69 -6.83 -1.89
C ILE A 3 8.72 -5.79 -1.33
N VAL A 4 9.13 -4.53 -1.35
CA VAL A 4 8.28 -3.39 -0.97
C VAL A 4 7.85 -2.66 -2.23
N LYS A 5 6.54 -2.46 -2.37
CA LYS A 5 5.98 -1.59 -3.39
C LYS A 5 5.66 -0.25 -2.76
N MET A 6 5.95 0.81 -3.50
CA MET A 6 5.65 2.18 -3.10
C MET A 6 4.71 2.80 -4.12
N VAL A 7 3.66 3.44 -3.65
CA VAL A 7 2.68 4.17 -4.49
C VAL A 7 2.59 5.61 -4.02
N GLU A 8 2.51 6.54 -4.95
CA GLU A 8 2.35 7.96 -4.68
C GLU A 8 0.87 8.33 -4.63
N LEU A 9 0.49 9.14 -3.66
CA LEU A 9 -0.88 9.57 -3.41
C LEU A 9 -0.88 11.08 -3.09
N SER A 10 -1.99 11.74 -3.42
CA SER A 10 -2.30 13.07 -2.94
C SER A 10 -3.52 13.00 -2.01
N SER A 11 -3.49 13.77 -0.93
CA SER A 11 -4.57 13.87 0.05
C SER A 11 -4.67 15.30 0.56
N GLN A 12 -5.85 15.69 1.03
CA GLN A 12 -6.09 17.03 1.53
C GLN A 12 -7.00 17.03 2.76
N SER A 13 -6.82 18.01 3.63
CA SER A 13 -7.67 18.23 4.81
C SER A 13 -7.83 19.74 5.06
N PRO A 14 -9.01 20.20 5.52
CA PRO A 14 -9.17 21.58 6.00
C PRO A 14 -8.40 21.85 7.30
N ASP A 15 -8.04 20.81 8.05
CA ASP A 15 -7.57 20.96 9.43
C ASP A 15 -6.04 21.09 9.53
N SER A 16 -5.29 20.14 8.94
CA SER A 16 -3.83 20.17 8.94
C SER A 16 -3.21 19.19 7.93
N TRP A 17 -1.91 19.32 7.67
CA TRP A 17 -1.17 18.36 6.84
C TRP A 17 -1.04 16.97 7.50
N GLU A 18 -0.92 16.90 8.83
CA GLU A 18 -0.91 15.64 9.58
C GLU A 18 -2.23 14.91 9.42
N ASP A 19 -3.34 15.66 9.45
CA ASP A 19 -4.66 15.09 9.22
C ASP A 19 -4.81 14.56 7.79
N ALA A 20 -4.41 15.34 6.78
CA ALA A 20 -4.37 14.90 5.39
C ALA A 20 -3.53 13.61 5.20
N THR A 21 -2.41 13.50 5.93
CA THR A 21 -1.54 12.31 5.93
C THR A 21 -2.23 11.10 6.57
N ARG A 22 -2.90 11.27 7.72
CA ARG A 22 -3.68 10.20 8.37
C ARG A 22 -4.80 9.70 7.46
N GLN A 23 -5.55 10.61 6.84
CA GLN A 23 -6.62 10.27 5.90
C GLN A 23 -6.11 9.46 4.70
N ALA A 24 -4.94 9.83 4.15
CA ALA A 24 -4.33 9.10 3.03
C ALA A 24 -4.02 7.65 3.40
N VAL A 25 -3.42 7.42 4.57
CA VAL A 25 -3.10 6.08 5.07
C VAL A 25 -4.36 5.27 5.34
N GLU A 26 -5.36 5.89 5.98
CA GLU A 26 -6.65 5.23 6.25
C GLU A 26 -7.31 4.79 4.94
N ARG A 27 -7.42 5.68 3.95
CA ARG A 27 -8.04 5.37 2.66
C ARG A 27 -7.26 4.31 1.89
N ALA A 28 -5.93 4.36 1.89
CA ALA A 28 -5.09 3.39 1.22
C ALA A 28 -5.20 1.99 1.86
N SER A 29 -5.30 1.93 3.20
CA SER A 29 -5.40 0.67 3.95
C SER A 29 -6.61 -0.18 3.56
N ARG A 30 -7.65 0.45 2.97
CA ARG A 30 -8.85 -0.24 2.46
C ARG A 30 -8.52 -1.14 1.27
N THR A 31 -7.57 -0.76 0.42
CA THR A 31 -7.24 -1.49 -0.83
C THR A 31 -5.88 -2.20 -0.79
N VAL A 32 -4.90 -1.67 -0.04
CA VAL A 32 -3.58 -2.29 0.10
C VAL A 32 -3.38 -2.76 1.54
N ARG A 33 -2.74 -3.94 1.70
CA ARG A 33 -2.40 -4.52 3.01
C ARG A 33 -0.90 -4.34 3.29
N ASN A 34 -0.50 -4.58 4.52
CA ASN A 34 0.91 -4.54 4.96
C ASN A 34 1.60 -3.19 4.74
N ILE A 35 0.89 -2.07 4.96
CA ILE A 35 1.50 -0.73 4.99
C ILE A 35 2.51 -0.68 6.14
N ARG A 36 3.74 -0.23 5.86
CA ARG A 36 4.83 -0.16 6.85
C ARG A 36 5.24 1.27 7.15
N SER A 37 5.18 2.14 6.16
CA SER A 37 5.55 3.54 6.33
C SER A 37 4.88 4.41 5.28
N VAL A 38 4.79 5.69 5.62
CA VAL A 38 4.41 6.77 4.72
C VAL A 38 5.47 7.85 4.80
N TRP A 39 5.80 8.47 3.67
CA TRP A 39 6.65 9.65 3.65
C TRP A 39 5.96 10.76 2.86
N VAL A 40 5.96 11.96 3.42
CA VAL A 40 5.50 13.15 2.71
C VAL A 40 6.63 13.62 1.80
N LYS A 41 6.32 13.82 0.52
CA LYS A 41 7.23 14.42 -0.46
C LYS A 41 7.10 15.92 -0.44
N GLU A 42 5.87 16.41 -0.49
CA GLU A 42 5.56 17.82 -0.68
C GLU A 42 4.35 18.22 0.16
N PHE A 43 4.42 19.43 0.69
CA PHE A 43 3.32 20.10 1.38
C PHE A 43 2.83 21.23 0.48
N GLU A 44 1.52 21.30 0.28
CA GLU A 44 0.85 22.35 -0.47
C GLU A 44 -0.27 22.93 0.40
N ALA A 45 -0.57 24.22 0.25
CA ALA A 45 -1.73 24.85 0.85
C ALA A 45 -2.57 25.51 -0.26
N VAL A 46 -3.88 25.31 -0.22
CA VAL A 46 -4.81 26.02 -1.11
C VAL A 46 -5.13 27.36 -0.47
N VAL A 47 -5.00 28.43 -1.25
CA VAL A 47 -5.29 29.79 -0.81
C VAL A 47 -6.45 30.35 -1.62
N GLU A 48 -7.49 30.81 -0.92
CA GLU A 48 -8.64 31.50 -1.49
C GLU A 48 -8.87 32.80 -0.71
N ASN A 49 -9.05 33.92 -1.41
CA ASN A 49 -9.23 35.24 -0.79
C ASN A 49 -8.16 35.57 0.27
N ASP A 50 -6.89 35.32 -0.06
CA ASP A 50 -5.74 35.52 0.82
C ASP A 50 -5.77 34.71 2.13
N GLN A 51 -6.60 33.66 2.20
CA GLN A 51 -6.70 32.75 3.34
C GLN A 51 -6.42 31.30 2.94
N VAL A 52 -5.70 30.57 3.79
CA VAL A 52 -5.49 29.13 3.58
C VAL A 52 -6.79 28.39 3.87
N THR A 53 -7.30 27.65 2.89
CA THR A 53 -8.57 26.90 3.00
C THR A 53 -8.39 25.39 3.08
N GLN A 54 -7.27 24.86 2.58
CA GLN A 54 -6.96 23.43 2.60
C GLN A 54 -5.46 23.19 2.73
N PHE A 55 -5.11 22.10 3.40
CA PHE A 55 -3.76 21.57 3.51
C PHE A 55 -3.65 20.29 2.69
N ARG A 56 -2.78 20.29 1.69
CA ARG A 56 -2.54 19.18 0.77
C ARG A 56 -1.19 18.54 1.02
N VAL A 57 -1.13 17.23 0.89
CA VAL A 57 0.12 16.47 0.95
C VAL A 57 0.24 15.58 -0.27
N ILE A 58 1.41 15.58 -0.90
CA ILE A 58 1.83 14.54 -1.84
C ILE A 58 2.76 13.62 -1.06
N LEU A 59 2.41 12.34 -0.97
CA LEU A 59 3.12 11.36 -0.16
C LEU A 59 3.29 10.05 -0.90
N LYS A 60 4.19 9.19 -0.43
CA LYS A 60 4.19 7.79 -0.86
C LYS A 60 3.98 6.85 0.31
N ILE A 61 3.20 5.81 0.04
CA ILE A 61 2.94 4.72 0.99
C ILE A 61 3.75 3.51 0.55
N ALA A 62 4.55 2.99 1.46
CA ALA A 62 5.32 1.77 1.29
C ALA A 62 4.58 0.59 1.93
N PHE A 63 4.33 -0.45 1.15
CA PHE A 63 3.69 -1.67 1.63
C PHE A 63 4.40 -2.91 1.09
N GLN A 64 4.46 -3.94 1.91
CA GLN A 64 5.10 -5.20 1.55
C GLN A 64 4.15 -6.02 0.67
N LEU A 65 4.69 -6.58 -0.42
CA LEU A 65 3.92 -7.50 -1.25
C LEU A 65 3.85 -8.87 -0.58
N ASP A 66 2.65 -9.45 -0.60
CA ASP A 66 2.48 -10.85 -0.23
C ASP A 66 3.11 -11.74 -1.31
N GLU A 67 3.80 -12.81 -0.89
CA GLU A 67 4.16 -13.88 -1.81
C GLU A 67 2.86 -14.54 -2.24
N GLY A 68 2.42 -14.25 -3.47
CA GLY A 68 1.15 -14.74 -4.00
C GLY A 68 0.99 -16.23 -3.73
N ALA A 69 -0.14 -16.63 -3.15
CA ALA A 69 -0.46 -18.02 -2.87
C ALA A 69 -0.68 -18.78 -4.19
N ASN A 70 0.40 -19.14 -4.89
CA ASN A 70 0.43 -20.19 -5.90
C ASN A 70 1.86 -20.43 -6.42
N ALA A 71 2.56 -21.38 -5.78
CA ALA A 71 3.62 -22.18 -6.41
C ALA A 71 4.11 -23.38 -5.56
N ARG A 72 3.36 -23.85 -4.55
CA ARG A 72 3.79 -24.98 -3.69
C ARG A 72 2.86 -26.20 -3.65
N SER A 73 1.84 -26.28 -4.50
CA SER A 73 0.86 -27.38 -4.47
C SER A 73 1.13 -28.55 -5.46
N THR A 74 2.24 -28.59 -6.19
CA THR A 74 2.50 -29.67 -7.19
C THR A 74 3.76 -30.53 -6.98
N ARG A 75 4.36 -30.56 -5.79
CA ARG A 75 5.45 -31.54 -5.49
C ARG A 75 5.19 -32.44 -4.29
N SER A 76 3.94 -32.86 -4.14
CA SER A 76 3.57 -34.02 -3.33
C SER A 76 2.47 -34.80 -4.03
N MET A 77 2.73 -35.22 -5.28
CA MET A 77 2.16 -36.45 -5.79
C MET A 77 3.29 -37.47 -5.70
N GLY A 78 3.16 -38.35 -4.72
CA GLY A 78 4.14 -39.38 -4.40
C GLY A 78 4.43 -40.27 -5.58
N SER A 79 5.67 -40.72 -5.62
CA SER A 79 6.23 -41.74 -6.51
C SER A 79 5.61 -43.14 -6.35
N ASP A 80 4.40 -43.27 -5.82
CA ASP A 80 3.83 -44.56 -5.39
C ASP A 80 2.70 -45.09 -6.30
N GLU A 81 2.42 -44.46 -7.44
CA GLU A 81 1.39 -44.92 -8.39
C GLU A 81 1.95 -45.35 -9.76
N ILE A 82 3.20 -45.81 -9.80
CA ILE A 82 3.78 -46.48 -10.98
C ILE A 82 4.49 -47.74 -10.53
N LEU A 83 3.71 -48.84 -10.45
CA LEU A 83 4.05 -50.24 -10.77
C LEU A 83 3.07 -51.17 -10.05
N GLY A 84 1.82 -51.13 -10.51
CA GLY A 84 0.75 -52.04 -10.14
C GLY A 84 -0.08 -52.38 -11.37
N LEU A 85 0.57 -52.92 -12.41
CA LEU A 85 -0.07 -53.67 -13.49
C LEU A 85 0.83 -54.87 -13.79
N GLU A 86 0.19 -56.01 -13.93
CA GLU A 86 0.71 -57.39 -14.06
C GLU A 86 1.96 -57.58 -14.94
#